data_AF-A0AAF0AV76-F1
#
_entry.id   AF-A0AAF0AV76-F1
#
_cell.length_a   1.000
_cell.length_b   1.000
_cell.length_c   1.000
_cell.angle_alpha   90.00
_cell.angle_beta   90.00
_cell.angle_gamma   90.00
#
_symmetry.space_group_name_H-M   'P 1'
#
loop_
_entity.id
_entity.type
_entity.pdbx_description
1 polymer ?
#
loop_
_entity_poly.entity_id
_entity_poly.type
_entity_poly.pdbx_seq_one_letter_code
_entity_poly.pdbx_strand_id
1 'polypeptide(L)'
;MDSKRILVIGKSKSGKVTFVKALTGTLPSGLNLTSNETSHAGLSHEYTLKNKYFQKEVGLWIDEYTNLEETLEAYASEDAKEVINAIGAIIYTFRSYEPQEWSLWNTFSENLKNPIPIVGLHMDTSSMVVPPDSPYLEYVAFFQTGKNEFGEKLGLERVLEIFDCCEWDFDSNENVSEDFVLPGKDSSMSLDDSELNALVNQVKQLRGSDLDIQERKKQAISFINSLVDERFQESDLN
;
A
#
# COMPACT_ATOMS: atom_id res chain seq x y z
N MET A 1 5.44 24.35 2.82
CA MET A 1 4.04 23.91 2.72
C MET A 1 3.95 22.65 3.56
N ASP A 2 2.85 22.40 4.26
CA ASP A 2 2.74 21.16 5.05
C ASP A 2 2.76 19.95 4.11
N SER A 3 3.62 18.97 4.40
CA SER A 3 3.75 17.78 3.57
C SER A 3 2.41 17.05 3.50
N LYS A 4 1.97 16.76 2.26
CA LYS A 4 0.75 16.00 1.97
C LYS A 4 0.78 14.61 2.61
N ARG A 5 -0.39 14.14 3.05
CA ARG A 5 -0.58 12.88 3.77
C ARG A 5 -1.68 12.03 3.16
N ILE A 6 -1.67 10.73 3.44
CA ILE A 6 -2.74 9.81 3.05
C ILE A 6 -3.60 9.55 4.27
N LEU A 7 -4.91 9.79 4.16
CA LEU A 7 -5.88 9.43 5.18
C LEU A 7 -6.43 8.03 4.89
N VAL A 8 -6.30 7.11 5.84
CA VAL A 8 -6.87 5.76 5.80
C VAL A 8 -8.00 5.69 6.82
N ILE A 9 -9.24 5.65 6.34
CA ILE A 9 -10.44 5.77 7.18
C ILE A 9 -11.42 4.63 6.92
N GLY A 10 -12.22 4.27 7.93
CA GLY A 10 -13.18 3.17 7.85
C GLY A 10 -13.73 2.80 9.22
N LYS A 11 -14.84 2.05 9.26
CA LYS A 11 -15.41 1.50 10.50
C LYS A 11 -14.42 0.62 11.28
N SER A 12 -14.79 0.28 12.52
CA SER A 12 -14.08 -0.74 13.27
C SER A 12 -13.95 -2.04 12.48
N LYS A 13 -12.76 -2.64 12.52
CA LYS A 13 -12.42 -3.88 11.82
C LYS A 13 -12.58 -3.83 10.29
N SER A 14 -12.67 -2.65 9.66
CA SER A 14 -12.82 -2.51 8.21
C SER A 14 -11.62 -2.99 7.39
N GLY A 15 -10.45 -3.21 8.00
CA GLY A 15 -9.24 -3.67 7.33
C GLY A 15 -8.11 -2.63 7.22
N LYS A 16 -8.27 -1.43 7.79
CA LYS A 16 -7.27 -0.34 7.81
C LYS A 16 -5.85 -0.82 8.11
N VAL A 17 -5.66 -1.49 9.25
CA VAL A 17 -4.34 -1.97 9.70
C VAL A 17 -3.75 -3.01 8.75
N THR A 18 -4.60 -3.88 8.18
CA THR A 18 -4.18 -4.86 7.16
C THR A 18 -3.67 -4.15 5.91
N PHE A 19 -4.38 -3.11 5.45
CA PHE A 19 -3.95 -2.30 4.32
C PHE A 19 -2.62 -1.59 4.62
N VAL A 20 -2.49 -0.89 5.76
CA VAL A 20 -1.26 -0.19 6.13
C VAL A 20 -0.07 -1.16 6.22
N LYS A 21 -0.27 -2.34 6.80
CA LYS A 21 0.77 -3.38 6.84
C LYS A 21 1.16 -3.88 5.46
N ALA A 22 0.21 -4.06 4.56
CA ALA A 22 0.50 -4.46 3.18
C ALA A 22 1.22 -3.37 2.40
N LEU A 23 0.88 -2.10 2.64
CA LEU A 23 1.47 -0.94 1.98
C LEU A 23 2.90 -0.68 2.45
N THR A 24 3.14 -0.76 3.77
CA THR A 24 4.41 -0.31 4.39
C THR A 24 5.30 -1.46 4.88
N GLY A 25 4.81 -2.69 4.84
CA GLY A 25 5.47 -3.87 5.42
C GLY A 25 5.41 -3.95 6.95
N THR A 26 4.99 -2.89 7.65
CA THR A 26 5.02 -2.78 9.12
C THR A 26 3.67 -2.34 9.70
N LEU A 27 3.47 -2.56 11.00
CA LEU A 27 2.24 -2.14 11.68
C LEU A 27 2.33 -0.67 12.12
N PRO A 28 1.20 0.07 12.19
CA PRO A 28 1.16 1.44 12.67
C PRO A 28 1.79 1.61 14.05
N SER A 29 2.50 2.74 14.24
CA SER A 29 3.02 3.13 15.55
C SER A 29 1.87 3.37 16.53
N GLY A 30 2.01 2.88 17.77
CA GLY A 30 0.99 3.04 18.82
C GLY A 30 -0.14 1.99 18.79
N LEU A 31 -0.11 1.03 17.87
CA LEU A 31 -1.05 -0.08 17.87
C LEU A 31 -0.78 -1.01 19.08
N ASN A 32 -1.74 -1.12 20.00
CA ASN A 32 -1.63 -2.02 21.15
C ASN A 32 -2.21 -3.41 20.82
N LEU A 33 -1.36 -4.39 20.56
CA LEU A 33 -1.78 -5.75 20.20
C LEU A 33 -2.35 -6.58 21.37
N THR A 34 -2.35 -6.06 22.60
CA THR A 34 -2.66 -6.82 23.82
C THR A 34 -4.09 -6.62 24.35
N SER A 35 -4.83 -5.68 23.76
CA SER A 35 -6.21 -5.35 24.15
C SER A 35 -7.19 -5.71 23.03
N ASN A 36 -8.24 -6.46 23.37
CA ASN A 36 -9.28 -6.89 22.41
C ASN A 36 -10.12 -5.74 21.81
N GLU A 37 -9.96 -4.52 22.33
CA GLU A 37 -10.73 -3.31 22.02
C GLU A 37 -9.77 -2.15 21.68
N THR A 38 -8.99 -2.29 20.61
CA THR A 38 -8.11 -1.21 20.15
C THR A 38 -8.78 -0.38 19.09
N SER A 39 -9.22 0.82 19.46
CA SER A 39 -9.55 1.84 18.47
C SER A 39 -8.32 2.13 17.61
N HIS A 40 -8.54 2.25 16.30
CA HIS A 40 -7.50 2.65 15.36
C HIS A 40 -7.51 4.16 15.07
N ALA A 41 -8.38 4.93 15.73
CA ALA A 41 -8.51 6.37 15.53
C ALA A 41 -7.25 7.11 15.99
N GLY A 42 -6.79 8.06 15.16
CA GLY A 42 -5.63 8.90 15.45
C GLY A 42 -4.27 8.20 15.39
N LEU A 43 -4.21 6.98 14.87
CA LEU A 43 -2.92 6.32 14.63
C LEU A 43 -2.21 6.99 13.45
N SER A 44 -0.88 6.96 13.47
CA SER A 44 -0.06 7.50 12.40
C SER A 44 1.03 6.50 12.02
N HIS A 45 1.45 6.57 10.76
CA HIS A 45 2.52 5.74 10.22
C HIS A 45 3.25 6.48 9.10
N GLU A 46 4.40 5.98 8.68
CA GLU A 46 5.19 6.56 7.58
C GLU A 46 5.24 5.58 6.40
N TYR A 47 5.23 6.13 5.20
CA TYR A 47 5.29 5.37 3.96
C TYR A 47 6.22 6.06 2.96
N THR A 48 7.27 5.36 2.56
CA THR A 48 8.15 5.78 1.47
C THR A 48 7.48 5.52 0.12
N LEU A 49 6.92 6.56 -0.49
CA LEU A 49 6.45 6.49 -1.87
C LEU A 49 7.65 6.55 -2.81
N LYS A 50 7.91 5.47 -3.53
CA LYS A 50 9.03 5.35 -4.46
C LYS A 50 8.56 4.89 -5.83
N ASN A 51 8.88 5.66 -6.85
CA ASN A 51 8.66 5.28 -8.24
C ASN A 51 9.87 5.62 -9.12
N LYS A 52 9.69 5.53 -10.43
CA LYS A 52 10.72 5.82 -11.44
C LYS A 52 10.94 7.33 -11.67
N TYR A 53 10.42 8.21 -10.84
CA TYR A 53 10.53 9.65 -11.07
C TYR A 53 10.88 10.39 -9.78
N PHE A 54 10.48 9.85 -8.63
CA PHE A 54 10.79 10.41 -7.32
C PHE A 54 10.77 9.35 -6.21
N GLN A 55 11.32 9.73 -5.06
CA GLN A 55 11.16 9.06 -3.80
C GLN A 55 10.79 10.12 -2.75
N LYS A 56 9.77 9.84 -1.93
CA LYS A 56 9.27 10.78 -0.92
C LYS A 56 8.69 10.06 0.30
N GLU A 57 8.93 10.58 1.49
CA GLU A 57 8.24 10.14 2.70
C GLU A 57 6.87 10.80 2.82
N VAL A 58 5.83 9.96 2.90
CA VAL A 58 4.44 10.39 3.01
C VAL A 58 3.88 9.89 4.33
N GLY A 59 3.31 10.81 5.12
CA GLY A 59 2.63 10.45 6.36
C GLY A 59 1.30 9.75 6.07
N LEU A 60 1.04 8.66 6.81
CA LEU A 60 -0.26 8.01 6.87
C LEU A 60 -0.99 8.42 8.14
N TRP A 61 -2.21 8.92 8.00
CA TRP A 61 -3.15 9.11 9.10
C TRP A 61 -4.19 8.01 9.05
N ILE A 62 -4.44 7.35 10.18
CA ILE A 62 -5.37 6.25 10.27
C ILE A 62 -6.47 6.66 11.23
N ASP A 63 -7.71 6.60 10.74
CA ASP A 63 -8.87 7.08 11.47
C ASP A 63 -10.02 6.09 11.46
N GLU A 64 -10.92 6.21 12.43
CA GLU A 64 -12.07 5.35 12.58
C GLU A 64 -13.32 6.17 12.90
N TYR A 65 -14.39 5.93 12.16
CA TYR A 65 -15.67 6.57 12.39
C TYR A 65 -16.71 5.57 12.90
N THR A 66 -17.63 6.08 13.72
CA THR A 66 -18.88 5.40 14.09
C THR A 66 -20.04 5.90 13.24
N ASN A 67 -20.09 7.21 12.97
CA ASN A 67 -21.01 7.86 12.05
C ASN A 67 -20.21 8.60 10.95
N LEU A 68 -20.37 8.16 9.70
CA LEU A 68 -19.65 8.73 8.57
C LEU A 68 -20.11 10.16 8.26
N GLU A 69 -21.41 10.45 8.34
CA GLU A 69 -21.97 11.76 8.00
C GLU A 69 -21.39 12.84 8.91
N GLU A 70 -21.44 12.63 10.23
CA GLU A 70 -20.85 13.54 11.23
C GLU A 70 -19.34 13.72 11.02
N THR A 71 -18.64 12.64 10.65
CA THR A 71 -17.19 12.69 10.40
C THR A 71 -16.87 13.53 9.16
N LEU A 72 -17.62 13.34 8.07
CA LEU A 72 -17.43 14.12 6.84
C LEU A 72 -17.84 15.59 7.02
N GLU A 73 -18.87 15.87 7.80
CA GLU A 73 -19.23 17.24 8.20
C GLU A 73 -18.11 17.91 9.00
N ALA A 74 -17.51 17.20 9.95
CA ALA A 74 -16.37 17.70 10.71
C ALA A 74 -15.18 18.02 9.79
N TYR A 75 -14.87 17.13 8.84
CA TYR A 75 -13.84 17.36 7.82
C TYR A 75 -14.17 18.52 6.87
N ALA A 76 -15.45 18.74 6.55
CA ALA A 76 -15.90 19.84 5.70
C ALA A 76 -15.98 21.20 6.45
N SER A 77 -15.84 21.19 7.77
CA SER A 77 -15.90 22.39 8.59
C SER A 77 -14.74 23.35 8.30
N GLU A 78 -14.96 24.64 8.61
CA GLU A 78 -13.94 25.67 8.46
C GLU A 78 -12.74 25.44 9.40
N ASP A 79 -12.97 24.78 10.53
CA ASP A 79 -11.93 24.43 11.52
C ASP A 79 -11.00 23.31 11.02
N ALA A 80 -11.48 22.45 10.12
CA ALA A 80 -10.71 21.33 9.56
C ALA A 80 -9.99 21.67 8.24
N LYS A 81 -10.00 22.94 7.80
CA LYS A 81 -9.38 23.37 6.54
C LYS A 81 -7.92 22.98 6.41
N GLU A 82 -7.14 23.18 7.47
CA GLU A 82 -5.72 22.84 7.48
C GLU A 82 -5.52 21.32 7.33
N VAL A 83 -6.36 20.54 8.02
CA VAL A 83 -6.34 19.08 7.95
C VAL A 83 -6.66 18.60 6.53
N ILE A 84 -7.74 19.09 5.92
CA ILE A 84 -8.12 18.74 4.55
C ILE A 84 -7.06 19.16 3.54
N ASN A 85 -6.50 20.36 3.69
CA ASN A 85 -5.45 20.83 2.79
C ASN A 85 -4.16 20.00 2.91
N ALA A 86 -3.91 19.37 4.05
CA ALA A 86 -2.78 18.46 4.24
C ALA A 86 -3.04 17.05 3.66
N ILE A 87 -4.26 16.71 3.24
CA ILE A 87 -4.57 15.40 2.64
C ILE A 87 -4.28 15.45 1.14
N GLY A 88 -3.50 14.48 0.66
CA GLY A 88 -3.21 14.23 -0.75
C GLY A 88 -4.05 13.10 -1.36
N ALA A 89 -4.46 12.12 -0.54
CA ALA A 89 -5.33 11.03 -0.96
C ALA A 89 -6.12 10.45 0.23
N ILE A 90 -7.30 9.89 -0.04
CA ILE A 90 -8.15 9.23 0.97
C ILE A 90 -8.38 7.77 0.57
N ILE A 91 -8.10 6.86 1.49
CA ILE A 91 -8.42 5.43 1.38
C ILE A 91 -9.58 5.14 2.32
N TYR A 92 -10.76 4.95 1.75
CA TYR A 92 -11.95 4.52 2.46
C TYR A 92 -12.03 2.98 2.46
N THR A 93 -11.81 2.37 3.62
CA THR A 93 -11.82 0.90 3.78
C THR A 93 -13.18 0.38 4.26
N PHE A 94 -13.69 -0.67 3.63
CA PHE A 94 -14.94 -1.32 4.04
C PHE A 94 -14.95 -2.82 3.70
N ARG A 95 -15.82 -3.59 4.38
CA ARG A 95 -16.00 -5.04 4.16
C ARG A 95 -17.29 -5.39 3.43
N SER A 96 -18.29 -4.53 3.52
CA SER A 96 -19.56 -4.69 2.83
C SER A 96 -19.95 -3.36 2.23
N TYR A 97 -20.46 -3.40 1.00
CA TYR A 97 -20.89 -2.21 0.31
C TYR A 97 -22.17 -1.65 0.95
N GLU A 98 -22.11 -0.40 1.39
CA GLU A 98 -23.25 0.34 1.92
C GLU A 98 -23.57 1.52 0.99
N PRO A 99 -24.72 1.52 0.30
CA PRO A 99 -25.07 2.57 -0.67
C PRO A 99 -25.13 3.98 -0.07
N GLN A 100 -25.53 4.09 1.20
CA GLN A 100 -25.60 5.37 1.91
C GLN A 100 -24.20 5.96 2.12
N GLU A 101 -23.24 5.15 2.56
CA GLU A 101 -21.85 5.61 2.74
C GLU A 101 -21.21 5.99 1.42
N TRP A 102 -21.48 5.24 0.35
CA TRP A 102 -21.01 5.58 -0.99
C TRP A 102 -21.57 6.92 -1.46
N SER A 103 -22.86 7.17 -1.22
CA SER A 103 -23.49 8.46 -1.54
C SER A 103 -22.87 9.62 -0.75
N LEU A 104 -22.62 9.43 0.55
CA LEU A 104 -22.01 10.44 1.40
C LEU A 104 -20.60 10.82 0.93
N TRP A 105 -19.78 9.84 0.56
CA TRP A 105 -18.45 10.09 0.00
C TRP A 105 -18.49 10.84 -1.34
N ASN A 106 -19.44 10.51 -2.21
CA ASN A 106 -19.65 11.25 -3.46
C ASN A 106 -19.99 12.72 -3.19
N THR A 107 -20.97 12.96 -2.31
CA THR A 107 -21.37 14.32 -1.93
C THR A 107 -20.22 15.08 -1.27
N PHE A 108 -19.46 14.42 -0.38
CA PHE A 108 -18.30 15.04 0.25
C PHE A 108 -17.26 15.46 -0.80
N SER A 109 -16.89 14.55 -1.71
CA SER A 109 -15.90 14.83 -2.74
C SER A 109 -16.35 15.89 -3.74
N GLU A 110 -17.63 15.94 -4.10
CA GLU A 110 -18.20 16.97 -4.99
C GLU A 110 -18.11 18.37 -4.36
N ASN A 111 -18.22 18.47 -3.03
CA ASN A 111 -18.20 19.74 -2.30
C ASN A 111 -16.79 20.20 -1.89
N LEU A 112 -15.75 19.40 -2.14
CA LEU A 112 -14.38 19.81 -1.86
C LEU A 112 -13.93 20.93 -2.80
N LYS A 113 -13.35 21.99 -2.24
CA LYS A 113 -12.79 23.10 -3.03
C LYS A 113 -11.63 22.66 -3.92
N ASN A 114 -10.82 21.73 -3.43
CA ASN A 114 -9.71 21.11 -4.14
C ASN A 114 -10.00 19.61 -4.23
N PRO A 115 -9.98 19.00 -5.43
CA PRO A 115 -10.26 17.59 -5.57
C PRO A 115 -9.17 16.76 -4.88
N ILE A 116 -9.60 15.75 -4.11
CA ILE A 116 -8.72 14.78 -3.46
C ILE A 116 -9.10 13.41 -4.02
N PRO A 117 -8.14 12.61 -4.55
CA PRO A 117 -8.42 11.24 -4.97
C PRO A 117 -8.93 10.40 -3.80
N ILE A 118 -10.10 9.77 -3.97
CA ILE A 118 -10.71 8.89 -2.97
C ILE A 118 -10.80 7.47 -3.53
N VAL A 119 -10.25 6.50 -2.80
CA VAL A 119 -10.32 5.08 -3.14
C VAL A 119 -11.23 4.36 -2.15
N GLY A 120 -12.31 3.77 -2.66
CA GLY A 120 -13.13 2.82 -1.94
C GLY A 120 -12.51 1.42 -1.98
N LEU A 121 -11.77 1.07 -0.93
CA LEU A 121 -11.01 -0.17 -0.82
C LEU A 121 -11.83 -1.27 -0.11
N HIS A 122 -12.27 -2.26 -0.89
CA HIS A 122 -13.02 -3.41 -0.39
C HIS A 122 -12.08 -4.47 0.17
N MET A 123 -12.22 -4.74 1.47
CA MET A 123 -11.37 -5.61 2.28
C MET A 123 -11.97 -7.00 2.57
N ASP A 124 -12.94 -7.45 1.77
CA ASP A 124 -13.57 -8.76 1.90
C ASP A 124 -13.73 -9.42 0.52
N THR A 125 -13.58 -10.73 0.48
CA THR A 125 -13.75 -11.56 -0.72
C THR A 125 -15.13 -12.22 -0.79
N SER A 126 -15.85 -12.32 0.33
CA SER A 126 -17.11 -13.07 0.41
C SER A 126 -18.34 -12.24 0.06
N SER A 127 -18.26 -10.92 0.16
CA SER A 127 -19.38 -9.97 0.00
C SER A 127 -19.16 -8.96 -1.13
N MET A 128 -18.52 -9.40 -2.22
CA MET A 128 -18.19 -8.53 -3.36
C MET A 128 -19.44 -8.09 -4.13
N VAL A 129 -20.02 -6.97 -3.69
CA VAL A 129 -20.98 -6.19 -4.48
C VAL A 129 -20.22 -5.00 -5.04
N VAL A 130 -20.15 -4.91 -6.37
CA VAL A 130 -19.51 -3.80 -7.06
C VAL A 130 -20.41 -2.57 -6.90
N PRO A 131 -19.91 -1.45 -6.34
CA PRO A 131 -20.67 -0.22 -6.24
C PRO A 131 -20.94 0.37 -7.64
N PRO A 132 -21.94 1.25 -7.79
CA PRO A 132 -22.14 1.99 -9.02
C PRO A 132 -20.92 2.88 -9.31
N ASP A 133 -20.61 3.05 -10.59
CA ASP A 133 -19.53 3.92 -11.06
C ASP A 133 -19.69 5.33 -10.49
N SER A 134 -18.57 5.90 -10.05
CA SER A 134 -18.50 7.26 -9.52
C SER A 134 -17.38 8.02 -10.23
N PRO A 135 -17.58 9.31 -10.57
CA PRO A 135 -16.51 10.15 -11.08
C PRO A 135 -15.54 10.62 -9.98
N TYR A 136 -15.90 10.44 -8.70
CA TYR A 136 -15.16 10.95 -7.55
C TYR A 136 -14.44 9.85 -6.75
N LEU A 137 -15.03 8.65 -6.74
CA LEU A 137 -14.57 7.51 -5.96
C LEU A 137 -14.17 6.35 -6.87
N GLU A 138 -12.98 5.84 -6.65
CA GLU A 138 -12.51 4.65 -7.34
C GLU A 138 -12.68 3.39 -6.49
N TYR A 139 -13.44 2.41 -6.98
CA TYR A 139 -13.62 1.13 -6.30
C TYR A 139 -12.45 0.19 -6.59
N VAL A 140 -11.81 -0.32 -5.54
CA VAL A 140 -10.73 -1.30 -5.65
C VAL A 140 -11.00 -2.48 -4.72
N ALA A 141 -10.96 -3.69 -5.25
CA ALA A 141 -10.99 -4.91 -4.45
C ALA A 141 -9.57 -5.28 -4.01
N PHE A 142 -9.28 -5.20 -2.71
CA PHE A 142 -7.92 -5.30 -2.18
C PHE A 142 -7.22 -6.62 -2.50
N PHE A 143 -7.96 -7.74 -2.44
CA PHE A 143 -7.40 -9.08 -2.64
C PHE A 143 -7.31 -9.51 -4.11
N GLN A 144 -7.74 -8.67 -5.06
CA GLN A 144 -7.50 -8.92 -6.48
C GLN A 144 -6.06 -8.56 -6.84
N THR A 145 -5.46 -9.29 -7.77
CA THR A 145 -4.07 -9.09 -8.20
C THR A 145 -3.95 -9.21 -9.71
N GLY A 146 -2.89 -8.64 -10.28
CA GLY A 146 -2.63 -8.70 -11.72
C GLY A 146 -3.38 -7.61 -12.47
N LYS A 147 -3.91 -7.97 -13.64
CA LYS A 147 -4.58 -7.04 -14.56
C LYS A 147 -5.95 -7.52 -14.98
N ASN A 148 -6.89 -6.59 -15.19
CA ASN A 148 -8.19 -6.90 -15.79
C ASN A 148 -8.07 -7.11 -17.32
N GLU A 149 -9.20 -7.35 -17.98
CA GLU A 149 -9.27 -7.59 -19.43
C GLU A 149 -8.85 -6.38 -20.29
N PHE A 150 -8.79 -5.18 -19.70
CA PHE A 150 -8.33 -3.95 -20.33
C PHE A 150 -6.85 -3.65 -20.03
N GLY A 151 -6.18 -4.52 -19.26
CA GLY A 151 -4.77 -4.36 -18.90
C GLY A 151 -4.51 -3.42 -17.72
N GLU A 152 -5.58 -2.99 -17.02
CA GLU A 152 -5.49 -2.12 -15.84
C GLU A 152 -5.13 -2.95 -14.61
N LYS A 153 -4.30 -2.37 -13.72
CA LYS A 153 -3.86 -3.03 -12.49
C LYS A 153 -5.03 -3.23 -11.53
N LEU A 154 -4.93 -4.26 -10.69
CA LEU A 154 -5.93 -4.59 -9.66
C LEU A 154 -5.34 -4.56 -8.25
N GLY A 155 -6.21 -4.42 -7.25
CA GLY A 155 -5.86 -4.46 -5.82
C GLY A 155 -4.82 -3.42 -5.41
N LEU A 156 -3.83 -3.84 -4.62
CA LEU A 156 -2.82 -2.94 -4.08
C LEU A 156 -2.04 -2.20 -5.19
N GLU A 157 -1.73 -2.86 -6.30
CA GLU A 157 -1.02 -2.22 -7.41
C GLU A 157 -1.80 -1.06 -8.04
N ARG A 158 -3.14 -1.15 -8.03
CA ARG A 158 -4.00 -0.07 -8.51
C ARG A 158 -3.98 1.12 -7.57
N VAL A 159 -4.02 0.86 -6.25
CA VAL A 159 -3.90 1.93 -5.24
C VAL A 159 -2.57 2.66 -5.36
N LEU A 160 -1.47 1.92 -5.59
CA LEU A 160 -0.14 2.51 -5.81
C LEU A 160 -0.09 3.39 -7.06
N GLU A 161 -0.73 2.96 -8.14
CA GLU A 161 -0.84 3.77 -9.37
C GLU A 161 -1.61 5.08 -9.15
N ILE A 162 -2.65 5.06 -8.31
CA ILE A 162 -3.38 6.27 -7.92
C ILE A 162 -2.45 7.20 -7.12
N PHE A 163 -1.65 6.68 -6.19
CA PHE A 163 -0.68 7.47 -5.43
C PHE A 163 0.41 8.08 -6.32
N ASP A 164 0.88 7.37 -7.34
CA ASP A 164 1.84 7.91 -8.31
C ASP A 164 1.29 9.10 -9.11
N CYS A 165 -0.03 9.18 -9.29
CA CYS A 165 -0.71 10.26 -9.99
C CYS A 165 -1.09 11.45 -9.08
N CYS A 166 -0.91 11.34 -7.77
CA CYS A 166 -1.22 12.41 -6.82
C CYS A 166 -0.14 13.51 -6.84
N GLU A 167 -0.54 14.76 -6.62
CA GLU A 167 0.39 15.87 -6.42
C GLU A 167 0.89 15.88 -4.97
N TRP A 168 2.16 15.50 -4.78
CA TRP A 168 2.83 15.54 -3.49
C TRP A 168 3.66 16.82 -3.39
N ASP A 169 3.36 17.71 -2.44
CA ASP A 169 4.11 18.96 -2.25
C ASP A 169 5.58 18.70 -1.92
N PHE A 170 6.48 18.73 -2.92
CA PHE A 170 7.90 18.50 -2.70
C PHE A 170 8.46 19.66 -1.88
N ASP A 171 9.03 19.35 -0.71
CA ASP A 171 9.88 20.32 -0.05
C ASP A 171 11.09 20.54 -0.95
N SER A 172 11.36 21.80 -1.30
CA SER A 172 12.49 22.20 -2.13
C SER A 172 13.87 21.87 -1.53
N ASN A 173 13.90 21.24 -0.35
CA ASN A 173 15.07 20.81 0.39
C ASN A 173 15.22 19.28 0.52
N GLU A 174 14.27 18.48 0.03
CA GLU A 174 14.53 17.04 -0.12
C GLU A 174 15.48 16.87 -1.30
N ASN A 175 16.74 16.54 -0.99
CA ASN A 175 17.75 16.16 -1.96
C ASN A 175 17.10 15.17 -2.94
N VAL A 176 16.90 15.59 -4.18
CA VAL A 176 16.74 14.66 -5.29
C VAL A 176 17.94 13.74 -5.16
N SER A 177 17.71 12.48 -4.77
CA SER A 177 18.79 11.53 -4.62
C SER A 177 19.59 11.54 -5.90
N GLU A 178 20.87 11.95 -5.84
CA GLU A 178 21.78 11.92 -6.98
C GLU A 178 21.96 10.50 -7.54
N ASP A 179 21.44 9.48 -6.83
CA ASP A 179 21.32 8.08 -7.27
C ASP A 179 20.11 7.80 -8.19
N PHE A 180 19.31 8.79 -8.56
CA PHE A 180 18.23 8.61 -9.53
C PHE A 180 18.78 8.54 -10.96
N VAL A 181 19.36 7.37 -11.31
CA VAL A 181 19.76 7.04 -12.68
C VAL A 181 18.52 6.70 -13.48
N LEU A 182 18.16 7.59 -14.42
CA LEU A 182 17.19 7.28 -15.47
C LEU A 182 17.61 5.97 -16.17
N PRO A 183 16.73 4.97 -16.34
CA PRO A 183 17.03 3.82 -17.16
C PRO A 183 16.96 4.24 -18.64
N GLY A 184 18.00 4.93 -19.07
CA GLY A 184 18.29 5.32 -20.45
C GLY A 184 19.65 4.75 -20.82
N LYS A 185 19.62 3.53 -21.38
CA LYS A 185 20.55 2.92 -22.32
C LYS A 185 22.06 3.23 -22.17
N ASP A 186 22.77 2.15 -21.83
CA ASP A 186 24.22 1.92 -21.96
C ASP A 186 25.13 2.35 -20.79
N SER A 187 25.13 1.53 -19.74
CA SER A 187 26.38 0.96 -19.20
C SER A 187 26.11 -0.38 -18.53
N SER A 188 26.87 -1.40 -18.94
CA SER A 188 26.65 -2.81 -18.68
C SER A 188 27.12 -3.25 -17.29
N MET A 189 26.19 -3.68 -16.46
CA MET A 189 26.36 -4.91 -15.67
C MET A 189 25.33 -5.90 -16.19
N SER A 190 25.70 -6.64 -17.25
CA SER A 190 24.96 -7.81 -17.66
C SER A 190 25.21 -8.90 -16.63
N LEU A 191 24.27 -9.10 -15.70
CA LEU A 191 24.07 -10.44 -15.17
C LEU A 191 23.57 -11.25 -16.36
N ASP A 192 24.44 -12.09 -16.91
CA ASP A 192 24.15 -12.84 -18.13
C ASP A 192 22.87 -13.64 -17.92
N ASP A 193 21.95 -13.59 -18.88
CA ASP A 193 20.72 -14.41 -18.87
C ASP A 193 21.03 -15.90 -18.71
N SER A 194 22.27 -16.33 -18.97
CA SER A 194 22.80 -17.66 -18.69
C SER A 194 22.82 -17.97 -17.18
N GLU A 195 23.24 -17.03 -16.33
CA GLU A 195 23.32 -17.21 -14.87
C GLU A 195 21.92 -17.19 -14.25
N LEU A 196 21.04 -16.30 -14.70
CA LEU A 196 19.65 -16.25 -14.24
C LEU A 196 18.88 -17.53 -14.64
N ASN A 197 19.11 -18.04 -15.85
CA ASN A 197 18.54 -19.32 -16.27
C ASN A 197 19.14 -20.52 -15.53
N ALA A 198 20.44 -20.49 -15.18
CA ALA A 198 21.06 -21.51 -14.34
C ALA A 198 20.46 -21.52 -12.92
N LEU A 199 20.23 -20.34 -12.33
CA LEU A 199 19.59 -20.16 -11.03
C LEU A 199 18.15 -20.70 -11.02
N VAL A 200 17.35 -20.32 -12.03
CA VAL A 200 15.96 -20.79 -12.16
C VAL A 200 15.90 -22.31 -12.35
N ASN A 201 16.85 -22.90 -13.08
CA ASN A 201 16.92 -24.34 -13.28
C ASN A 201 17.35 -25.10 -12.01
N GLN A 202 18.29 -24.55 -11.22
CA GLN A 202 18.66 -25.14 -9.92
C GLN A 202 17.51 -25.11 -8.92
N VAL A 203 16.75 -24.00 -8.83
CA VAL A 203 15.57 -23.92 -7.93
C VAL A 203 14.48 -24.89 -8.36
N LYS A 204 14.27 -25.10 -9.67
CA LYS A 204 13.33 -26.11 -10.18
C LYS A 204 13.77 -27.55 -9.86
N GLN A 205 15.07 -27.84 -9.89
CA GLN A 205 15.61 -29.16 -9.49
C GLN A 205 15.46 -29.42 -7.98
N LEU A 206 15.61 -28.40 -7.14
CA LEU A 206 15.36 -28.50 -5.68
C LEU A 206 13.88 -28.78 -5.36
N ARG A 207 12.96 -28.26 -6.17
CA ARG A 207 11.52 -28.46 -5.98
C ARG A 207 11.04 -29.84 -6.45
N GLY A 208 11.73 -30.45 -7.41
CA GLY A 208 11.36 -31.72 -8.05
C GLY A 208 12.02 -32.97 -7.49
N SER A 209 12.88 -32.86 -6.47
CA SER A 209 13.58 -34.01 -5.88
C SER A 209 12.89 -34.50 -4.61
N ASP A 210 12.75 -35.83 -4.45
CA ASP A 210 12.30 -36.51 -3.23
C ASP A 210 13.40 -36.48 -2.15
N LEU A 211 13.88 -35.28 -1.83
CA LEU A 211 14.85 -35.07 -0.77
C LEU A 211 14.13 -34.98 0.58
N ASP A 212 14.74 -35.58 1.60
CA ASP A 212 14.30 -35.38 2.98
C ASP A 212 14.35 -33.89 3.36
N ILE A 213 13.47 -33.48 4.27
CA ILE A 213 13.25 -32.07 4.62
C ILE A 213 14.55 -31.41 5.13
N GLN A 214 15.39 -32.18 5.82
CA GLN A 214 16.69 -31.71 6.31
C GLN A 214 17.69 -31.44 5.18
N GLU A 215 17.71 -32.29 4.15
CA GLU A 215 18.62 -32.13 3.01
C GLU A 215 18.25 -30.89 2.16
N ARG A 216 16.94 -30.61 2.02
CA ARG A 216 16.45 -29.40 1.32
C ARG A 216 16.82 -28.12 2.07
N LYS A 217 16.72 -28.12 3.40
CA LYS A 217 17.10 -26.97 4.25
C LYS A 217 18.60 -26.66 4.10
N LYS A 218 19.45 -27.67 4.22
CA LYS A 218 20.90 -27.54 4.07
C LYS A 218 21.30 -27.00 2.69
N GLN A 219 20.65 -27.48 1.63
CA GLN A 219 20.92 -27.01 0.26
C GLN A 219 20.44 -25.56 0.05
N ALA A 220 19.29 -25.18 0.60
CA ALA A 220 18.79 -23.81 0.54
C ALA A 220 19.71 -22.82 1.28
N ILE A 221 20.22 -23.19 2.46
CA ILE A 221 21.15 -22.37 3.24
C ILE A 221 22.49 -22.23 2.50
N SER A 222 23.02 -23.32 1.96
CA SER A 222 24.24 -23.27 1.15
C SER A 222 24.10 -22.37 -0.07
N PHE A 223 22.91 -22.34 -0.67
CA PHE A 223 22.60 -21.50 -1.82
C PHE A 223 22.49 -20.01 -1.43
N ILE A 224 21.81 -19.71 -0.32
CA ILE A 224 21.73 -18.34 0.21
C ILE A 224 23.13 -17.81 0.55
N ASN A 225 23.97 -18.61 1.20
CA ASN A 225 25.37 -18.26 1.51
C ASN A 225 26.26 -18.10 0.26
N SER A 226 25.82 -18.58 -0.90
CA SER A 226 26.52 -18.36 -2.17
C SER A 226 26.10 -17.07 -2.88
N LEU A 227 24.96 -16.51 -2.49
CA LEU A 227 24.40 -15.27 -3.04
C LEU A 227 24.67 -14.05 -2.16
N VAL A 228 24.98 -14.27 -0.89
CA VAL A 228 25.22 -13.23 0.10
C VAL A 228 26.58 -13.50 0.75
N ASP A 229 27.41 -12.47 0.94
CA ASP A 229 28.74 -12.59 1.59
C ASP A 229 28.66 -12.96 3.10
N GLU A 230 27.47 -13.24 3.62
CA GLU A 230 27.20 -13.61 5.00
C GLU A 230 26.93 -15.11 5.14
N ARG A 231 27.49 -15.74 6.19
CA ARG A 231 27.30 -17.17 6.47
C ARG A 231 26.12 -17.40 7.40
N PHE A 232 24.96 -17.72 6.83
CA PHE A 232 23.79 -18.20 7.55
C PHE A 232 23.99 -19.62 8.08
N GLN A 233 23.52 -19.88 9.30
CA GLN A 233 23.49 -21.19 9.94
C GLN A 233 22.04 -21.69 10.07
N GLU A 234 21.89 -23.01 10.17
CA GLU A 234 20.57 -23.67 10.24
C GLU A 234 19.81 -23.34 11.54
N SER A 235 20.51 -22.88 12.58
CA SER A 235 19.91 -22.32 13.81
C SER A 235 19.14 -21.03 13.59
N ASP A 236 19.44 -20.30 12.51
CA ASP A 236 18.87 -18.97 12.26
C ASP A 236 17.47 -19.04 11.63
N LEU A 237 16.99 -20.26 11.34
CA LEU A 237 15.71 -20.55 10.68
C LEU A 237 14.67 -21.21 11.61
N ASN A 238 14.92 -21.29 12.93
CA ASN A 238 14.01 -21.89 13.92
C ASN A 238 13.22 -20.84 14.71
#